data_AF-A0A286TY82-F1
#
_entry.id   AF-A0A286TY82-F1
#
_cell.length_a   1.000
_cell.length_b   1.000
_cell.length_c   1.000
_cell.angle_alpha   90.00
_cell.angle_beta   90.00
_cell.angle_gamma   90.00
#
_symmetry.space_group_name_H-M   'P 1'
#
loop_
_entity.id
_entity.type
_entity.pdbx_description
1 polymer ?
#
loop_
_entity_poly.entity_id
_entity_poly.type
_entity_poly.pdbx_seq_one_letter_code
_entity_poly.pdbx_strand_id
1 'polypeptide(L)'
;MAKLIDEFREIIGDQHFLSLLAFLKDIGPDARTHRICVVIASILRFAVKQLPAHCEDGSLSQALLMLDEQPHLAKEQSDEFEMVFGLIDGLCCEAGILNGRESAQGENYSISENAILEYAAWYNMPWEDY
;
A
#
# COMPACT_ATOMS: atom_id res chain seq x y z
N MET A 1 8.32 -10.31 -5.48
CA MET A 1 8.11 -8.93 -5.98
C MET A 1 7.32 -8.93 -7.29
N ALA A 2 7.84 -9.43 -8.42
CA ALA A 2 7.09 -9.50 -9.68
C ALA A 2 5.70 -10.18 -9.55
N LYS A 3 5.64 -11.31 -8.84
CA LYS A 3 4.38 -12.02 -8.57
C LYS A 3 3.29 -11.15 -7.90
N LEU A 4 3.66 -10.32 -6.92
CA LEU A 4 2.68 -9.48 -6.21
C LEU A 4 2.16 -8.34 -7.08
N ILE A 5 3.01 -7.79 -7.95
CA ILE A 5 2.62 -6.77 -8.93
C ILE A 5 1.67 -7.36 -9.96
N ASP A 6 1.91 -8.59 -10.41
CA ASP A 6 1.03 -9.30 -11.34
C ASP A 6 -0.33 -9.61 -10.68
N GLU A 7 -0.34 -10.16 -9.45
CA GLU A 7 -1.58 -10.36 -8.67
C GLU A 7 -2.34 -9.05 -8.46
N PHE A 8 -1.65 -7.95 -8.13
CA PHE A 8 -2.27 -6.64 -7.98
C PHE A 8 -2.87 -6.14 -9.29
N ARG A 9 -2.17 -6.31 -10.41
CA ARG A 9 -2.65 -5.96 -11.75
C ARG A 9 -3.89 -6.77 -12.13
N GLU A 10 -3.96 -8.04 -11.77
CA GLU A 10 -5.15 -8.88 -11.96
C GLU A 10 -6.34 -8.35 -11.13
N ILE A 11 -6.10 -7.90 -9.90
CA ILE A 11 -7.15 -7.32 -9.02
C ILE A 11 -7.74 -6.05 -9.62
N ILE A 12 -6.90 -5.09 -10.03
CA ILE A 12 -7.39 -3.77 -10.47
C ILE A 12 -7.64 -3.65 -11.97
N GLY A 13 -7.12 -4.59 -12.76
CA GLY A 13 -7.14 -4.59 -14.22
C GLY A 13 -6.02 -3.75 -14.84
N ASP A 14 -5.57 -4.18 -16.03
CA ASP A 14 -4.42 -3.60 -16.75
C ASP A 14 -4.52 -2.09 -16.96
N GLN A 15 -5.70 -1.60 -17.37
CA GLN A 15 -5.87 -0.18 -17.68
C GLN A 15 -5.72 0.70 -16.43
N HIS A 16 -6.29 0.27 -15.29
CA HIS A 16 -6.13 1.00 -14.04
C HIS A 16 -4.69 0.90 -13.55
N PHE A 17 -4.07 -0.28 -13.62
CA PHE A 17 -2.68 -0.47 -13.24
C PHE A 17 -1.74 0.48 -13.99
N LEU A 18 -1.85 0.53 -15.32
CA LEU A 18 -1.01 1.42 -16.15
C LEU A 18 -1.26 2.90 -15.83
N SER A 19 -2.52 3.28 -15.63
CA SER A 19 -2.88 4.68 -15.31
C SER A 19 -2.34 5.11 -13.95
N LEU A 20 -2.48 4.25 -12.93
CA LEU A 20 -1.97 4.50 -11.59
C LEU A 20 -0.44 4.52 -11.56
N LEU A 21 0.21 3.61 -12.28
CA LEU A 21 1.67 3.59 -12.39
C LEU A 21 2.20 4.85 -13.09
N ALA A 22 1.57 5.29 -14.18
CA ALA A 22 1.92 6.54 -14.86
C ALA A 22 1.75 7.74 -13.91
N PHE A 23 0.64 7.79 -13.18
CA PHE A 23 0.40 8.83 -12.18
C PHE A 23 1.49 8.84 -11.10
N LEU A 24 1.83 7.69 -10.52
CA LEU A 24 2.89 7.58 -9.50
C LEU A 24 4.26 7.97 -10.04
N LYS A 25 4.58 7.68 -11.30
CA LYS A 25 5.81 8.14 -11.95
C LYS A 25 5.89 9.66 -12.04
N ASP A 26 4.77 10.31 -12.32
CA ASP A 26 4.72 11.76 -12.48
C ASP A 26 4.77 12.51 -11.14
N ILE A 27 4.14 11.97 -10.09
CA ILE A 27 4.01 12.67 -8.80
C ILE A 27 4.97 12.18 -7.72
N GLY A 28 5.46 10.94 -7.82
CA GLY A 28 6.08 10.20 -6.73
C GLY A 28 7.54 10.54 -6.40
N PRO A 29 8.45 10.66 -7.39
CA PRO A 29 9.88 10.84 -7.12
C PRO A 29 10.18 12.01 -6.17
N ASP A 30 9.57 13.17 -6.41
CA ASP A 30 9.79 14.39 -5.65
C ASP A 30 8.75 14.62 -4.52
N ALA A 31 7.74 13.75 -4.38
CA ALA A 31 6.73 13.91 -3.35
C ALA A 31 7.31 13.76 -1.94
N ARG A 32 6.73 14.48 -0.98
CA ARG A 32 6.98 14.22 0.45
C ARG A 32 6.38 12.87 0.84
N THR A 33 7.09 12.10 1.67
CA THR A 33 6.68 10.76 2.13
C THR A 33 5.22 10.71 2.59
N HIS A 34 4.83 11.56 3.54
CA HIS A 34 3.45 11.57 4.05
C HIS A 34 2.36 11.82 2.99
N ARG A 35 2.68 12.52 1.88
CA ARG A 35 1.70 12.77 0.81
C ARG A 35 1.56 11.56 -0.10
N ILE A 36 2.69 10.96 -0.49
CA ILE A 36 2.67 9.81 -1.39
C ILE A 36 2.12 8.56 -0.68
N CYS A 37 2.34 8.42 0.63
CA CYS A 37 1.76 7.34 1.41
C CYS A 37 0.23 7.34 1.37
N VAL A 38 -0.41 8.50 1.52
CA VAL A 38 -1.88 8.63 1.43
C VAL A 38 -2.40 8.28 0.02
N VAL A 39 -1.65 8.65 -1.03
CA VAL A 39 -2.00 8.27 -2.41
C VAL A 39 -1.93 6.76 -2.60
N ILE A 40 -0.84 6.13 -2.15
CA ILE A 40 -0.68 4.67 -2.25
C ILE A 40 -1.76 3.97 -1.42
N ALA A 41 -2.04 4.42 -0.19
CA ALA A 41 -3.13 3.91 0.62
C ALA A 41 -4.48 4.00 -0.12
N SER A 42 -4.75 5.13 -0.78
CA SER A 42 -5.96 5.31 -1.61
C SER A 42 -6.05 4.31 -2.76
N ILE A 43 -4.91 3.99 -3.39
CA ILE A 43 -4.81 2.98 -4.45
C ILE A 43 -5.13 1.59 -3.90
N LEU A 44 -4.62 1.24 -2.72
CA LEU A 44 -4.95 -0.02 -2.05
C LEU A 44 -6.44 -0.10 -1.69
N ARG A 45 -7.04 1.00 -1.19
CA ARG A 45 -8.49 1.08 -0.95
C ARG A 45 -9.30 0.90 -2.23
N PHE A 46 -8.81 1.45 -3.35
CA PHE A 46 -9.42 1.22 -4.66
C PHE A 46 -9.37 -0.26 -5.04
N ALA A 47 -8.24 -0.94 -4.80
CA ALA A 47 -8.08 -2.37 -5.08
C ALA A 47 -9.02 -3.25 -4.24
N VAL A 48 -9.18 -2.97 -2.95
CA VAL A 48 -10.12 -3.70 -2.07
C VAL A 48 -11.54 -3.70 -2.64
N LYS A 49 -11.97 -2.57 -3.21
CA LYS A 49 -13.31 -2.44 -3.81
C LYS A 49 -13.51 -3.27 -5.08
N GLN A 50 -12.42 -3.78 -5.68
CA GLN A 50 -12.46 -4.66 -6.84
C GLN A 50 -12.38 -6.14 -6.46
N LEU A 51 -12.16 -6.47 -5.18
CA LEU A 51 -11.97 -7.84 -4.75
C LEU A 51 -13.26 -8.67 -4.86
N PRO A 52 -13.14 -9.96 -5.20
CA PRO A 52 -14.27 -10.89 -5.13
C PRO A 52 -14.70 -11.13 -3.68
N ALA A 53 -15.93 -11.59 -3.49
CA ALA A 53 -16.48 -11.91 -2.16
C ALA A 53 -15.73 -13.03 -1.42
N HIS A 54 -14.97 -13.86 -2.16
CA HIS A 54 -14.12 -14.90 -1.62
C HIS A 54 -12.72 -14.75 -2.18
N CYS A 55 -11.73 -14.70 -1.29
CA CYS A 55 -10.32 -14.63 -1.62
C CYS A 55 -9.63 -15.94 -1.22
N GLU A 56 -8.60 -16.33 -1.97
CA GLU A 56 -7.78 -17.49 -1.64
C GLU A 56 -6.90 -17.20 -0.42
N ASP A 57 -6.73 -18.19 0.46
CA ASP A 57 -5.86 -18.07 1.63
C ASP A 57 -4.40 -17.87 1.21
N GLY A 58 -3.70 -16.94 1.85
CA GLY A 58 -2.31 -16.56 1.53
C GLY A 58 -2.17 -15.73 0.24
N SER A 59 -3.26 -15.24 -0.34
CA SER A 59 -3.23 -14.33 -1.51
C SER A 59 -3.07 -12.87 -1.11
N LEU A 60 -2.61 -12.04 -2.06
CA LEU A 60 -2.58 -10.59 -1.86
C LEU A 60 -3.98 -10.02 -1.56
N SER A 61 -5.02 -10.57 -2.17
CA SER A 61 -6.41 -10.17 -1.91
C SER A 61 -6.81 -10.39 -0.47
N GLN A 62 -6.46 -11.54 0.12
CA GLN A 62 -6.70 -11.81 1.53
C GLN A 62 -5.90 -10.85 2.42
N ALA A 63 -4.62 -10.62 2.12
CA ALA A 63 -3.78 -9.72 2.91
C ALA A 63 -4.35 -8.29 2.96
N LEU A 64 -4.82 -7.78 1.81
CA LEU A 64 -5.49 -6.47 1.73
C LEU A 64 -6.77 -6.45 2.59
N LEU A 65 -7.63 -7.47 2.49
CA LEU A 65 -8.87 -7.54 3.29
C LEU A 65 -8.58 -7.62 4.79
N MET A 66 -7.65 -8.48 5.20
CA MET A 66 -7.28 -8.65 6.61
C MET A 66 -6.73 -7.36 7.21
N LEU A 67 -5.88 -6.63 6.49
CA LEU A 67 -5.38 -5.33 6.96
C LEU A 67 -6.47 -4.25 7.02
N ASP A 68 -7.53 -4.34 6.22
CA ASP A 68 -8.70 -3.45 6.29
C ASP A 68 -9.62 -3.78 7.49
N GLU A 69 -9.91 -5.07 7.68
CA GLU A 69 -10.82 -5.55 8.74
C GLU A 69 -10.15 -5.57 10.12
N GLN A 70 -8.84 -5.77 10.16
CA GLN A 70 -8.04 -5.93 11.37
C GLN A 70 -6.83 -4.99 11.37
N PRO A 71 -7.01 -3.67 11.58
CA PRO A 71 -5.93 -2.69 11.48
C PRO A 71 -4.74 -2.91 12.43
N HIS A 72 -4.91 -3.68 13.51
CA HIS A 72 -3.82 -4.01 14.44
C HIS A 72 -2.72 -4.86 13.77
N LEU A 73 -3.06 -5.65 12.75
CA LEU A 73 -2.10 -6.46 11.98
C LEU A 73 -1.01 -5.64 11.28
N ALA A 74 -1.32 -4.36 10.97
CA ALA A 74 -0.35 -3.42 10.41
C ALA A 74 0.73 -3.00 11.43
N LYS A 75 0.38 -2.97 12.72
CA LYS A 75 1.31 -2.60 13.80
C LYS A 75 2.16 -3.79 14.27
N GLU A 76 1.63 -5.00 14.14
CA GLU A 76 2.28 -6.24 14.55
C GLU A 76 3.27 -6.78 13.51
N GLN A 77 3.36 -6.17 12.31
CA GLN A 77 4.19 -6.64 11.20
C GLN A 77 3.92 -8.11 10.86
N SER A 78 2.63 -8.42 10.74
CA SER A 78 2.10 -9.72 10.32
C SER A 78 2.55 -10.16 8.92
N ASP A 79 2.29 -11.42 8.55
CA ASP A 79 2.55 -11.92 7.20
C ASP A 79 1.80 -11.09 6.13
N GLU A 80 0.59 -10.61 6.45
CA GLU A 80 -0.20 -9.71 5.61
C GLU A 80 0.49 -8.36 5.42
N PHE A 81 1.07 -7.80 6.49
CA PHE A 81 1.87 -6.58 6.42
C PHE A 81 3.06 -6.78 5.47
N GLU A 82 3.82 -7.85 5.63
CA GLU A 82 4.99 -8.13 4.79
C GLU A 82 4.62 -8.31 3.31
N MET A 83 3.48 -8.94 3.04
CA MET A 83 2.98 -9.11 1.68
C MET A 83 2.63 -7.78 1.03
N VAL A 84 1.86 -6.93 1.72
CA VAL A 84 1.50 -5.60 1.21
C VAL A 84 2.72 -4.68 1.16
N PHE A 85 3.68 -4.84 2.07
CA PHE A 85 4.97 -4.12 2.02
C PHE A 85 5.71 -4.43 0.73
N GLY A 86 5.83 -5.73 0.39
CA GLY A 86 6.48 -6.19 -0.82
C GLY A 86 5.76 -5.73 -2.10
N LEU A 87 4.44 -5.60 -2.07
CA LEU A 87 3.68 -4.99 -3.17
C LEU A 87 4.05 -3.51 -3.32
N ILE A 88 3.97 -2.71 -2.26
CA ILE A 88 4.20 -1.27 -2.33
C ILE A 88 5.66 -0.97 -2.71
N ASP A 89 6.61 -1.75 -2.21
CA ASP A 89 8.02 -1.63 -2.57
C ASP A 89 8.21 -1.88 -4.09
N GLY A 90 7.54 -2.90 -4.63
CA GLY A 90 7.49 -3.17 -6.06
C GLY A 90 6.88 -2.01 -6.87
N LEU A 91 5.77 -1.43 -6.41
CA LEU A 91 5.13 -0.28 -7.06
C LEU A 91 6.05 0.94 -7.04
N CYS A 92 6.74 1.19 -5.93
CA CYS A 92 7.72 2.27 -5.81
C CYS A 92 8.87 2.06 -6.78
N CYS A 93 9.41 0.85 -6.87
CA CYS A 93 10.48 0.49 -7.80
C CYS A 93 10.05 0.74 -9.26
N GLU A 94 8.90 0.22 -9.66
CA GLU A 94 8.34 0.42 -11.01
C GLU A 94 8.07 1.90 -11.33
N ALA A 95 7.74 2.70 -10.31
CA ALA A 95 7.49 4.13 -10.43
C ALA A 95 8.75 5.01 -10.32
N GLY A 96 9.93 4.43 -10.07
CA GLY A 96 11.17 5.19 -9.85
C GLY A 96 11.19 5.98 -8.55
N ILE A 97 10.44 5.52 -7.54
CA ILE A 97 10.33 6.14 -6.21
C ILE A 97 11.25 5.38 -5.25
N LEU A 98 12.10 6.12 -4.53
CA LEU A 98 12.89 5.54 -3.45
C LEU A 98 12.00 5.26 -2.23
N ASN A 99 11.83 3.98 -1.89
CA ASN A 99 11.00 3.52 -0.78
C ASN A 99 11.57 3.95 0.59
N GLY A 100 12.86 3.67 0.83
CA GLY A 100 13.57 4.12 2.02
C GLY A 100 14.00 5.59 1.89
N ARG A 101 13.63 6.42 2.86
CA ARG A 101 13.95 7.86 2.87
C ARG A 101 14.50 8.29 4.21
N GLU A 102 15.46 9.21 4.19
CA GLU A 102 16.03 9.83 5.37
C GLU A 102 15.56 11.29 5.45
N SER A 103 15.11 11.74 6.62
CA SER A 103 14.79 13.15 6.84
C SER A 103 16.06 13.97 7.06
N ALA A 104 15.92 15.30 7.01
CA ALA A 104 17.01 16.22 7.37
C ALA A 104 17.49 16.07 8.83
N GLN A 105 16.74 15.34 9.67
CA GLN A 105 17.04 15.07 11.07
C GLN A 105 17.67 13.67 11.27
N GLY A 106 17.89 12.91 10.19
CA GLY A 106 18.49 11.57 10.23
C GLY A 106 17.50 10.44 10.56
N GLU A 107 16.20 10.73 10.54
CA GLU A 107 15.17 9.71 10.78
C GLU A 107 14.87 8.96 9.48
N ASN A 108 14.80 7.63 9.58
CA ASN A 108 14.50 6.75 8.45
C ASN A 108 13.00 6.49 8.37
N TYR A 109 12.48 6.54 7.15
CA TYR A 109 11.07 6.30 6.83
C TYR A 109 10.99 5.33 5.65
N SER A 110 9.99 4.44 5.70
CA SER A 110 9.62 3.60 4.56
C SER A 110 8.27 4.07 4.01
N ILE A 111 8.19 4.31 2.70
CA ILE A 111 6.92 4.60 2.03
C ILE A 111 5.98 3.41 2.21
N SER A 112 6.46 2.19 2.03
CA SER A 112 5.67 0.97 2.21
C SER A 112 5.04 0.90 3.59
N GLU A 113 5.84 1.03 4.64
CA GLU A 113 5.36 0.97 6.03
C GLU A 113 4.33 2.07 6.31
N ASN A 114 4.66 3.32 5.99
CA ASN A 114 3.77 4.44 6.26
C ASN A 114 2.46 4.32 5.45
N ALA A 115 2.53 3.88 4.20
CA ALA A 115 1.33 3.68 3.38
C ALA A 115 0.43 2.55 3.92
N ILE A 116 1.00 1.48 4.48
CA ILE A 116 0.21 0.42 5.12
C ILE A 116 -0.48 0.94 6.38
N LEU A 117 0.22 1.73 7.20
CA LEU A 117 -0.36 2.34 8.39
C LEU A 117 -1.51 3.29 8.02
N GLU A 118 -1.34 4.13 7.00
CA GLU A 118 -2.40 5.02 6.47
C GLU A 118 -3.58 4.21 5.89
N TYR A 119 -3.30 3.10 5.22
CA TYR A 119 -4.31 2.20 4.67
C TYR A 119 -5.13 1.51 5.76
N ALA A 120 -4.48 0.95 6.78
CA ALA A 120 -5.15 0.28 7.90
C ALA A 120 -5.91 1.27 8.79
N ALA A 121 -5.40 2.49 8.93
CA ALA A 121 -6.03 3.54 9.72
C ALA A 121 -7.08 4.36 8.94
N TRP A 122 -7.49 3.93 7.74
CA TRP A 122 -8.28 4.74 6.81
C TRP A 122 -9.60 5.29 7.41
N TYR A 123 -10.25 4.52 8.29
CA TYR A 123 -11.46 4.94 9.00
C TYR A 123 -11.23 5.24 10.47
N ASN A 124 -10.00 5.09 10.97
CA ASN A 124 -9.69 5.42 12.35
C ASN A 124 -9.89 6.92 12.55
N MET A 125 -10.69 7.26 13.55
CA MET A 125 -10.83 8.62 14.03
C MET A 125 -10.03 8.72 15.33
N PRO A 126 -8.84 9.36 15.32
CA PRO A 126 -7.94 9.43 16.50
C PRO A 126 -8.55 10.09 17.74
N TRP A 127 -9.75 10.65 17.62
CA TRP A 127 -10.51 11.29 18.69
C TRP A 127 -11.68 10.45 19.20
N GLU A 128 -11.88 9.23 18.67
CA GLU A 128 -12.93 8.29 19.08
C GLU A 128 -12.45 7.21 20.06
N ASP A 129 -11.33 7.42 20.73
CA ASP A 129 -10.88 6.54 21.81
C ASP A 129 -11.93 6.52 22.94
N TYR A 130 -12.58 5.37 23.14
CA TYR A 130 -13.51 5.07 24.25
C TYR A 130 -12.77 4.59 25.50
#